data_AF-A0A2N2M8P8-F1
#
_entry.id   AF-A0A2N2M8P8-F1
#
_cell.length_a   1.000
_cell.length_b   1.000
_cell.length_c   1.000
_cell.angle_alpha   90.00
_cell.angle_beta   90.00
_cell.angle_gamma   90.00
#
_symmetry.space_group_name_H-M   'P 1'
#
loop_
_entity.id
_entity.type
_entity.pdbx_description
1 polymer ?
#
loop_
_entity_poly.entity_id
_entity_poly.type
_entity_poly.pdbx_seq_one_letter_code
_entity_poly.pdbx_strand_id
1 'polypeptide(L)'
;MRDWKLGETHQVKIGIIIVKTADDGWGVINSGTEFITTYNFIPVLPPTATPTATPTRTNTPRPTAVPYTKTPKATLAPTNPPCEINSSIEIDNATGGYVTLKLSGPMKYSFDLPTGTTTLNVCSGSYSYQAWGCGGASDSGTINSGEAHEFYCY
;
A
#
# COMPACT_ATOMS: atom_id res chain seq x y z
N MET A 1 13.70 2.03 -32.06
CA MET A 1 13.29 3.20 -31.24
C MET A 1 14.51 4.07 -30.98
N ARG A 2 14.93 4.92 -31.93
CA ARG A 2 16.19 5.70 -31.80
C ARG A 2 16.02 7.23 -31.90
N ASP A 3 14.81 7.75 -32.08
CA ASP A 3 14.60 9.18 -32.38
C ASP A 3 13.72 9.94 -31.36
N TRP A 4 13.39 9.30 -30.23
CA TRP A 4 12.58 9.94 -29.20
C TRP A 4 13.45 10.83 -28.31
N LYS A 5 13.19 12.14 -28.34
CA LYS A 5 13.85 13.14 -27.50
C LYS A 5 13.00 13.50 -26.29
N LEU A 6 13.64 13.55 -25.11
CA LEU A 6 13.00 13.97 -23.86
C LEU A 6 12.48 15.41 -23.97
N GLY A 7 11.29 15.67 -23.42
CA GLY A 7 10.68 17.00 -23.39
C GLY A 7 10.12 17.51 -24.72
N GLU A 8 10.37 16.83 -25.84
CA GLU A 8 9.78 17.15 -27.13
C GLU A 8 8.48 16.34 -27.34
N THR A 9 7.51 16.95 -28.03
CA THR A 9 6.27 16.26 -28.40
C THR A 9 6.52 15.33 -29.59
N HIS A 10 6.17 14.05 -29.41
CA HIS A 10 6.21 13.03 -30.45
C HIS A 10 4.79 12.59 -30.80
N GLN A 11 4.49 12.49 -32.09
CA GLN A 11 3.21 12.01 -32.58
C GLN A 11 3.26 10.52 -32.91
N VAL A 12 2.33 9.77 -32.34
CA VAL A 12 2.12 8.35 -32.65
C VAL A 12 0.73 8.21 -33.26
N LYS A 13 0.67 7.66 -34.47
CA LYS A 13 -0.57 7.39 -35.20
C LYS A 13 -0.93 5.92 -35.08
N ILE A 14 -2.13 5.63 -34.60
CA ILE A 14 -2.66 4.27 -34.44
C ILE A 14 -4.02 4.23 -35.13
N GLY A 15 -4.23 3.26 -36.00
CA GLY A 15 -5.46 3.16 -36.76
C GLY A 15 -5.45 2.07 -37.81
N ILE A 16 -6.51 2.04 -38.61
CA ILE A 16 -6.65 1.13 -39.75
C ILE A 16 -6.79 1.91 -41.04
N ILE A 17 -6.29 1.32 -42.13
CA ILE A 17 -6.47 1.80 -43.49
C ILE A 17 -7.22 0.71 -44.25
N ILE A 18 -8.33 1.09 -44.88
CA ILE A 18 -9.12 0.16 -45.69
C ILE A 18 -8.41 -0.03 -47.03
N VAL A 19 -7.74 -1.16 -47.21
CA VAL A 19 -6.95 -1.42 -48.43
C VAL A 19 -7.84 -1.79 -49.63
N LYS A 20 -9.07 -2.25 -49.39
CA LYS A 20 -10.03 -2.63 -50.42
C LYS A 20 -11.43 -2.20 -49.99
N THR A 21 -12.20 -1.67 -50.92
CA THR A 21 -13.59 -1.27 -50.67
C THR A 21 -14.38 -2.45 -50.08
N ALA A 22 -15.10 -2.17 -49.00
CA ALA A 22 -15.95 -3.11 -48.30
C ALA A 22 -17.37 -2.56 -48.20
N ASP A 23 -18.36 -3.44 -48.33
CA ASP A 23 -19.77 -3.14 -48.14
C ASP A 23 -20.29 -4.15 -47.11
N ASP A 24 -20.83 -3.64 -46.01
CA ASP A 24 -21.36 -4.45 -44.90
C ASP A 24 -22.89 -4.57 -44.93
N GLY A 25 -23.55 -4.10 -46.00
CA GLY A 25 -25.01 -4.08 -46.14
C GLY A 25 -25.69 -2.88 -45.48
N TRP A 26 -24.95 -2.05 -44.74
CA TRP A 26 -25.41 -0.78 -44.15
C TRP A 26 -24.71 0.43 -44.78
N GLY A 27 -23.51 0.23 -45.33
CA GLY A 27 -22.82 1.24 -46.11
C GLY A 27 -21.56 0.72 -46.82
N VAL A 28 -21.06 1.53 -47.75
CA VAL A 28 -19.83 1.24 -48.49
C VAL A 28 -18.68 2.07 -47.90
N ILE A 29 -17.61 1.38 -47.49
CA ILE A 29 -16.36 1.99 -47.04
C ILE A 29 -15.34 1.84 -48.16
N ASN A 30 -14.95 2.96 -48.76
CA ASN A 30 -14.04 2.98 -49.90
C ASN A 30 -12.60 2.60 -49.52
N SER A 31 -11.89 1.97 -50.46
CA SER A 31 -10.44 1.81 -50.38
C SER A 31 -9.76 3.17 -50.20
N GLY A 32 -8.75 3.22 -49.34
CA GLY A 32 -8.04 4.43 -48.94
C GLY A 32 -8.69 5.19 -47.77
N THR A 33 -9.85 4.75 -47.27
CA THR A 33 -10.42 5.32 -46.04
C THR A 33 -9.52 5.02 -44.84
N GLU A 34 -9.15 6.05 -44.09
CA GLU A 34 -8.31 5.95 -42.91
C GLU A 34 -9.11 6.23 -41.62
N PHE A 35 -9.03 5.33 -40.65
CA PHE A 35 -9.52 5.54 -39.30
C PHE A 35 -8.33 5.61 -38.36
N ILE A 36 -7.69 6.79 -38.31
CA ILE A 36 -6.44 7.01 -37.58
C ILE A 36 -6.66 7.95 -36.41
N THR A 37 -6.22 7.52 -35.22
CA THR A 37 -6.09 8.34 -34.03
C THR A 37 -4.64 8.79 -33.87
N THR A 38 -4.43 10.08 -33.61
CA THR A 38 -3.10 10.64 -33.35
C THR A 38 -2.96 10.94 -31.87
N TYR A 39 -1.92 10.38 -31.25
CA TYR A 39 -1.56 10.60 -29.86
C TYR A 39 -0.30 11.46 -29.77
N ASN A 40 -0.31 12.44 -28.88
CA ASN A 40 0.85 13.25 -28.56
C ASN A 40 1.46 12.75 -27.26
N PHE A 41 2.73 12.32 -27.32
CA PHE A 41 3.49 11.89 -26.16
C PHE A 41 4.66 12.83 -25.93
N ILE A 42 4.86 13.22 -24.68
CA ILE A 42 6.04 13.97 -24.26
C ILE A 42 6.81 13.06 -23.30
N PRO A 43 7.93 12.47 -23.73
CA PRO A 43 8.76 11.64 -22.88
C PRO A 43 9.34 12.49 -21.75
N VAL A 44 9.16 12.01 -20.53
CA VAL A 44 9.74 12.59 -19.33
C VAL A 44 10.72 11.62 -18.73
N LEU A 45 11.71 12.15 -18.00
CA LEU A 45 12.54 11.30 -17.16
C LEU A 45 11.63 10.62 -16.12
N PRO A 46 11.89 9.34 -15.79
CA PRO A 46 11.22 8.73 -14.65
C PRO A 46 11.49 9.59 -13.41
N PRO A 47 10.54 9.64 -12.45
CA PRO A 47 10.76 10.37 -11.22
C PRO A 47 12.04 9.84 -10.58
N THR A 48 13.01 10.73 -10.38
CA THR A 48 14.15 10.40 -9.54
C THR A 48 13.60 10.23 -8.15
N ALA A 49 13.95 9.13 -7.47
CA ALA A 49 13.65 8.99 -6.06
C ALA A 49 14.23 10.22 -5.35
N THR A 50 13.36 11.14 -4.94
CA THR A 50 13.76 12.19 -4.02
C THR A 50 14.34 11.45 -2.82
N PRO A 51 15.56 11.78 -2.35
CA PRO A 51 16.02 11.23 -1.09
C PRO A 51 14.97 11.59 -0.06
N THR A 52 14.18 10.61 0.35
CA THR A 52 13.27 10.75 1.47
C THR A 52 14.15 11.22 2.61
N ALA A 53 13.91 12.43 3.11
CA ALA A 53 14.60 12.92 4.28
C ALA A 53 14.51 11.78 5.30
N THR A 54 15.65 11.20 5.67
CA THR A 54 15.68 10.27 6.78
C THR A 54 15.02 11.01 7.93
N PRO A 55 13.92 10.51 8.51
CA PRO A 55 13.24 11.21 9.58
C PRO A 55 14.30 11.45 10.66
N THR A 56 14.72 12.71 10.77
CA THR A 56 15.54 13.10 11.90
C THR A 56 14.55 13.10 13.04
N ARG A 57 14.66 12.10 13.92
CA ARG A 57 13.84 12.04 15.14
C ARG A 57 14.06 13.34 15.88
N THR A 58 13.14 14.29 15.71
CA THR A 58 12.98 15.38 16.65
C THR A 58 12.62 14.69 17.95
N ASN A 59 13.45 14.86 18.98
CA ASN A 59 13.12 14.44 20.32
C ASN A 59 11.98 15.34 20.83
N THR A 60 10.77 15.15 20.29
CA THR A 60 9.55 15.54 20.99
C THR A 60 9.59 14.83 22.32
N PRO A 61 9.34 15.51 23.46
CA PRO A 61 9.26 14.84 24.75
C PRO A 61 8.21 13.73 24.67
N ARG A 62 8.69 12.50 24.49
CA ARG A 62 7.88 11.30 24.53
C ARG A 62 7.27 11.26 25.93
N PRO A 63 5.95 11.08 26.09
CA PRO A 63 5.39 10.76 27.40
C PRO A 63 6.19 9.59 27.94
N THR A 64 6.84 9.77 29.09
CA THR A 64 7.67 8.73 29.70
C THR A 64 6.84 7.46 29.80
N ALA A 65 7.18 6.46 28.98
CA ALA A 65 6.52 5.17 29.03
C ALA A 65 6.74 4.60 30.43
N VAL A 66 5.66 4.33 31.14
CA VAL A 66 5.69 3.52 32.34
C VAL A 66 6.30 2.17 31.98
N PRO A 67 7.36 1.70 32.66
CA PRO A 67 8.00 0.44 32.30
C PRO A 67 7.06 -0.72 32.67
N TYR A 68 6.53 -1.40 31.66
CA TYR A 68 5.89 -2.71 31.84
C TYR A 68 6.43 -3.72 30.84
N THR A 69 6.99 -4.80 31.40
CA THR A 69 7.64 -5.93 30.73
C THR A 69 6.65 -7.00 30.26
N LYS A 70 5.44 -6.61 29.84
CA LYS A 70 4.48 -7.58 29.29
C LYS A 70 4.47 -7.48 27.78
N THR A 71 5.21 -8.39 27.13
CA THR A 71 4.99 -8.73 25.72
C THR A 71 3.48 -8.94 25.54
N PRO A 72 2.79 -8.19 24.67
CA PRO A 72 1.36 -8.40 24.45
C PRO A 72 1.18 -9.79 23.88
N LYS A 73 0.62 -10.66 24.72
CA LYS A 73 0.28 -12.02 24.36
C LYS A 73 -0.98 -11.97 23.53
N ALA A 74 -0.98 -12.60 22.35
CA ALA A 74 -2.19 -12.76 21.55
C ALA A 74 -3.27 -13.45 22.39
N THR A 75 -4.42 -12.81 22.55
CA THR A 75 -5.52 -13.34 23.38
C THR A 75 -6.26 -14.50 22.72
N LEU A 76 -6.17 -14.63 21.39
CA LEU A 76 -6.94 -15.60 20.60
C LEU A 76 -6.06 -16.53 19.73
N ALA A 77 -4.79 -16.75 20.08
CA ALA A 77 -3.99 -17.72 19.34
C ALA A 77 -4.53 -19.15 19.60
N PRO A 78 -5.08 -19.87 18.61
CA PRO A 78 -5.42 -21.29 18.77
C PRO A 78 -4.23 -22.10 19.29
N THR A 79 -4.51 -23.04 20.20
CA THR A 79 -3.53 -23.96 20.82
C THR A 79 -2.78 -24.81 19.80
N ASN A 80 -3.35 -24.95 18.58
CA ASN A 80 -2.73 -25.53 17.41
C ASN A 80 -2.86 -24.50 16.27
N PRO A 81 -1.87 -23.62 16.06
CA PRO A 81 -2.00 -22.58 15.06
C PRO A 81 -2.06 -23.21 13.65
N PRO A 82 -2.94 -22.71 12.75
CA PRO A 82 -3.03 -23.22 11.38
C PRO A 82 -1.79 -22.91 10.53
N CYS A 83 -0.82 -22.19 11.09
CA CYS A 83 0.40 -21.73 10.45
C CYS A 83 1.53 -21.62 11.48
N GLU A 84 2.78 -21.70 11.00
CA GLU A 84 3.96 -21.48 11.84
C GLU A 84 4.15 -19.97 12.10
N ILE A 85 4.40 -19.61 13.37
CA ILE A 85 4.70 -18.25 13.78
C ILE A 85 6.19 -17.97 13.46
N ASN A 86 6.46 -17.59 12.22
CA ASN A 86 7.81 -17.42 11.68
C ASN A 86 8.10 -15.99 11.19
N SER A 87 7.22 -15.03 11.49
CA SER A 87 7.37 -13.63 11.11
C SER A 87 6.94 -12.69 12.23
N SER A 88 7.19 -11.40 12.05
CA SER A 88 6.84 -10.37 13.02
C SER A 88 6.29 -9.11 12.37
N ILE A 89 5.52 -8.33 13.12
CA ILE A 89 5.08 -6.99 12.74
C ILE A 89 5.54 -6.04 13.86
N GLU A 90 6.19 -4.95 13.50
CA GLU A 90 6.55 -3.88 14.44
C GLU A 90 5.43 -2.84 14.47
N ILE A 91 4.85 -2.60 15.64
CA ILE A 91 3.82 -1.58 15.84
C ILE A 91 4.36 -0.47 16.72
N ASP A 92 4.29 0.78 16.25
CA ASP A 92 4.53 1.96 17.07
C ASP A 92 3.19 2.63 17.44
N ASN A 93 2.84 2.62 18.72
CA ASN A 93 1.64 3.28 19.20
C ASN A 93 1.98 4.68 19.74
N ALA A 94 1.84 5.69 18.89
CA ALA A 94 2.05 7.11 19.19
C ALA A 94 0.78 7.82 19.70
N THR A 95 -0.31 7.09 19.99
CA THR A 95 -1.62 7.67 20.35
C THR A 95 -1.71 8.28 21.76
N GLY A 96 -0.72 8.04 22.62
CA GLY A 96 -0.76 8.46 24.03
C GLY A 96 -1.65 7.60 24.94
N GLY A 97 -2.34 6.59 24.40
CA GLY A 97 -3.15 5.63 25.15
C GLY A 97 -3.04 4.19 24.62
N TYR A 98 -3.88 3.28 25.12
CA TYR A 98 -3.95 1.91 24.59
C TYR A 98 -4.66 1.87 23.24
N VAL A 99 -4.16 1.02 22.35
CA VAL A 99 -4.80 0.68 21.07
C VAL A 99 -5.13 -0.80 21.05
N THR A 100 -6.39 -1.15 20.83
CA THR A 100 -6.77 -2.53 20.55
C THR A 100 -6.61 -2.79 19.06
N LEU A 101 -5.75 -3.74 18.70
CA LEU A 101 -5.49 -4.16 17.33
C LEU A 101 -6.04 -5.56 17.08
N LYS A 102 -6.89 -5.71 16.06
CA LYS A 102 -7.33 -7.00 15.54
C LYS A 102 -6.75 -7.22 14.15
N LEU A 103 -6.19 -8.42 13.93
CA LEU A 103 -5.67 -8.86 12.64
C LEU A 103 -6.48 -10.05 12.14
N SER A 104 -6.78 -10.06 10.84
CA SER A 104 -7.44 -11.16 10.16
C SER A 104 -6.73 -11.50 8.86
N GLY A 105 -6.29 -12.75 8.72
CA GLY A 105 -5.53 -13.21 7.55
C GLY A 105 -5.24 -14.72 7.69
N PRO A 106 -3.98 -15.16 7.54
CA PRO A 106 -3.57 -16.55 7.78
C PRO A 106 -3.98 -17.08 9.17
N MET A 107 -4.05 -16.18 10.15
CA MET A 107 -4.54 -16.45 11.50
C MET A 107 -5.22 -15.18 12.02
N LYS A 108 -6.12 -15.32 13.00
CA LYS A 108 -6.75 -14.16 13.64
C LYS A 108 -6.02 -13.83 14.93
N TYR A 109 -5.71 -12.56 15.13
CA TYR A 109 -5.08 -12.08 16.35
C TYR A 109 -5.86 -10.91 16.95
N SER A 110 -5.73 -10.74 18.26
CA SER A 110 -6.21 -9.58 19.01
C SER A 110 -5.14 -9.22 20.04
N PHE A 111 -4.72 -7.96 20.02
CA PHE A 111 -3.69 -7.42 20.88
C PHE A 111 -4.17 -6.11 21.51
N ASP A 112 -3.81 -5.87 22.77
CA ASP A 112 -3.92 -4.57 23.40
C ASP A 112 -2.53 -3.98 23.49
N LEU A 113 -2.31 -2.89 22.74
CA LEU A 113 -1.01 -2.29 22.54
C LEU A 113 -0.87 -1.07 23.46
N PRO A 114 0.09 -1.07 24.39
CA PRO A 114 0.41 0.12 25.15
C PRO A 114 1.09 1.17 24.25
N THR A 115 1.39 2.35 24.79
CA THR A 115 2.12 3.39 24.06
C THR A 115 3.57 2.99 23.77
N GLY A 116 4.06 3.36 22.59
CA GLY A 116 5.39 3.05 22.08
C GLY A 116 5.45 1.77 21.23
N THR A 117 6.68 1.31 21.02
CA THR A 117 6.99 0.23 20.07
C THR A 117 6.78 -1.16 20.66
N THR A 118 6.13 -2.03 19.90
CA THR A 118 5.83 -3.43 20.24
C THR A 118 6.09 -4.33 19.03
N THR A 119 6.77 -5.44 19.23
CA THR A 119 6.92 -6.49 18.21
C THR A 119 5.89 -7.61 18.41
N LEU A 120 5.09 -7.87 17.39
CA LEU A 120 4.06 -8.91 17.38
C LEU A 120 4.54 -10.10 16.56
N ASN A 121 4.65 -11.28 17.18
CA ASN A 121 4.99 -12.49 16.46
C ASN A 121 3.73 -13.08 15.81
N VAL A 122 3.76 -13.22 14.48
CA VAL A 122 2.62 -13.66 13.66
C VAL A 122 3.06 -14.68 12.62
N CYS A 123 2.10 -15.33 11.97
CA CYS A 123 2.40 -16.11 10.78
C CYS A 123 2.79 -15.21 9.61
N SER A 124 3.59 -15.75 8.69
CA SER A 124 3.87 -15.03 7.44
C SER A 124 2.59 -14.85 6.61
N GLY A 125 2.40 -13.65 6.07
CA GLY A 125 1.31 -13.33 5.15
C GLY A 125 0.78 -11.91 5.27
N SER A 126 -0.32 -11.64 4.57
CA SER A 126 -1.03 -10.36 4.60
C SER A 126 -2.20 -10.41 5.55
N TYR A 127 -2.40 -9.35 6.34
CA TYR A 127 -3.47 -9.22 7.31
C TYR A 127 -4.30 -7.99 7.02
N SER A 128 -5.63 -8.13 7.04
CA SER A 128 -6.51 -6.97 7.25
C SER A 128 -6.54 -6.64 8.74
N TYR A 129 -6.46 -5.36 9.08
CA TYR A 129 -6.48 -4.92 10.46
C TYR A 129 -7.63 -3.97 10.74
N GLN A 130 -8.08 -3.99 11.99
CA GLN A 130 -8.89 -2.94 12.60
C GLN A 130 -8.26 -2.57 13.95
N ALA A 131 -8.05 -1.29 14.15
CA ALA A 131 -7.47 -0.72 15.36
C ALA A 131 -8.46 0.27 15.99
N TRP A 132 -8.55 0.28 17.32
CA TRP A 132 -9.38 1.24 18.07
C TRP A 132 -8.57 1.86 19.19
N GLY A 133 -8.65 3.18 19.34
CA GLY A 133 -7.90 3.95 20.34
C GLY A 133 -8.37 5.40 20.39
N CYS A 134 -7.56 6.29 20.96
CA CYS A 134 -7.78 7.76 20.87
C CYS A 134 -9.20 8.22 21.29
N GLY A 135 -9.78 7.66 22.36
CA GLY A 135 -11.12 8.06 22.82
C GLY A 135 -12.28 7.56 21.95
N GLY A 136 -12.06 6.52 21.13
CA GLY A 136 -13.10 5.86 20.33
C GLY A 136 -12.89 5.95 18.82
N ALA A 137 -11.82 6.61 18.36
CA ALA A 137 -11.43 6.58 16.96
C ALA A 137 -11.00 5.17 16.54
N SER A 138 -11.22 4.86 15.28
CA SER A 138 -10.86 3.59 14.68
C SER A 138 -10.09 3.80 13.38
N ASP A 139 -9.10 2.95 13.13
CA ASP A 139 -8.39 2.87 11.86
C ASP A 139 -8.46 1.44 11.30
N SER A 140 -8.39 1.30 9.98
CA SER A 140 -8.43 0.00 9.32
C SER A 140 -7.67 0.01 8.01
N GLY A 141 -7.05 -1.12 7.69
CA GLY A 141 -6.29 -1.25 6.46
C GLY A 141 -5.70 -2.64 6.29
N THR A 142 -4.57 -2.72 5.60
CA THR A 142 -3.80 -3.95 5.39
C THR A 142 -2.37 -3.77 5.88
N ILE A 143 -1.83 -4.78 6.55
CA ILE A 143 -0.43 -4.84 7.00
C ILE A 143 0.14 -6.21 6.62
N ASN A 144 1.35 -6.25 6.09
CA ASN A 144 2.04 -7.50 5.84
C ASN A 144 2.96 -7.87 7.00
N SER A 145 3.13 -9.18 7.22
CA SER A 145 4.17 -9.67 8.11
C SER A 145 5.55 -9.25 7.59
N GLY A 146 6.42 -8.74 8.46
CA GLY A 146 7.73 -8.19 8.14
C GLY A 146 7.75 -6.67 7.95
N GLU A 147 6.62 -5.99 8.08
CA GLU A 147 6.51 -4.53 7.99
C GLU A 147 6.40 -3.87 9.38
N ALA A 148 6.62 -2.55 9.39
CA ALA A 148 6.35 -1.69 10.53
C ALA A 148 5.13 -0.82 10.27
N HIS A 149 4.33 -0.55 11.31
CA HIS A 149 3.14 0.28 11.23
C HIS A 149 3.01 1.21 12.45
N GLU A 150 2.61 2.45 12.22
CA GLU A 150 2.46 3.47 13.27
C GLU A 150 0.99 3.85 13.43
N PHE A 151 0.50 3.84 14.68
CA PHE A 151 -0.81 4.36 15.06
C PHE A 151 -0.67 5.72 15.74
N TYR A 152 -1.44 6.71 15.26
CA TYR A 152 -1.47 8.06 15.82
C TYR A 152 -2.91 8.58 15.86
N CYS A 153 -3.16 9.54 16.75
CA CYS A 153 -4.44 10.25 16.80
C CYS A 153 -4.37 11.50 15.92
N TYR A 154 -5.44 11.78 15.19
CA TYR A 154 -5.65 13.05 14.49
C TYR A 154 -6.51 14.00 15.32
#